data_AF-A0A6S7FG82-F1
#
_entry.id   AF-A0A6S7FG82-F1
#
_cell.length_a   1.000
_cell.length_b   1.000
_cell.length_c   1.000
_cell.angle_alpha   90.00
_cell.angle_beta   90.00
_cell.angle_gamma   90.00
#
_symmetry.space_group_name_H-M   'P 1'
#
loop_
_entity.id
_entity.type
_entity.pdbx_description
1 polymer ?
#
loop_
_entity_poly.entity_id
_entity_poly.type
_entity_poly.pdbx_seq_one_letter_code
_entity_poly.pdbx_strand_id
1 'polypeptide(L)'
;MLRMVLEQTNTSLFQDCVDALLLDLSSDKKKKDFHDYFKQEWLPNKEHWAFCYRLGLGINTNMFVEAFHRVFKRNYLGGKVNKRVDVCLLNLLKFARDQCFGRMIQLTKGKASYRVKAIQERHRRGLALPLEKVVHANENAWKVESSDGKNIYEVQRLRDKCSETKCHLSCIECGICIHCFVCTCPDSLILHTICKHIHIVQRALSFAKDNSIDCEAVIL
;
A
#
# COMPACT_ATOMS: atom_id res chain seq x y z
N MET A 1 10.00 18.63 -0.08
CA MET A 1 11.17 17.85 -0.52
C MET A 1 11.32 16.53 0.23
N LEU A 2 11.32 16.52 1.58
CA LEU A 2 11.45 15.28 2.38
C LEU A 2 10.45 14.16 2.01
N ARG A 3 9.17 14.51 1.83
CA ARG A 3 8.13 13.53 1.43
C ARG A 3 8.40 12.90 0.05
N MET A 4 8.92 13.68 -0.88
CA MET A 4 9.27 13.21 -2.22
C MET A 4 10.41 12.19 -2.17
N VAL A 5 11.43 12.46 -1.34
CA VAL A 5 12.51 11.51 -1.06
C VAL A 5 11.97 10.24 -0.41
N LEU A 6 11.10 10.38 0.60
CA LEU A 6 10.54 9.27 1.34
C LEU A 6 9.70 8.33 0.45
N GLU A 7 8.80 8.88 -0.37
CA GLU A 7 7.81 8.13 -1.16
C GLU A 7 8.32 7.72 -2.55
N GLN A 8 9.57 8.03 -2.91
CA GLN A 8 10.15 7.67 -4.20
C GLN A 8 10.22 6.15 -4.39
N THR A 9 9.81 5.66 -5.55
CA THR A 9 9.74 4.23 -5.87
C THR A 9 10.90 3.75 -6.72
N ASN A 10 11.71 4.65 -7.30
CA ASN A 10 12.88 4.32 -8.10
C ASN A 10 14.17 4.72 -7.36
N THR A 11 15.16 3.82 -7.32
CA THR A 11 16.41 4.02 -6.58
C THR A 11 17.31 5.12 -7.16
N SER A 12 17.38 5.27 -8.48
CA SER A 12 18.13 6.34 -9.14
C SER A 12 17.49 7.70 -8.87
N LEU A 13 16.19 7.82 -9.10
CA LEU A 13 15.45 9.06 -8.81
C LEU A 13 15.46 9.41 -7.31
N PHE A 14 15.54 8.39 -6.45
CA PHE A 14 15.70 8.60 -5.01
C PHE A 14 17.02 9.29 -4.71
N GLN A 15 18.12 8.85 -5.32
CA GLN A 15 19.43 9.46 -5.14
C GLN A 15 19.40 10.93 -5.59
N ASP A 16 18.84 11.23 -6.76
CA ASP A 16 18.70 12.61 -7.25
C ASP A 16 17.89 13.49 -6.28
N CYS A 17 16.79 12.96 -5.74
CA CYS A 17 15.94 13.67 -4.77
C CYS A 17 16.67 13.89 -3.44
N VAL A 18 17.47 12.92 -2.98
CA VAL A 18 18.27 13.02 -1.75
C VAL A 18 19.34 14.09 -1.90
N ASP A 19 20.06 14.11 -3.02
CA ASP A 19 21.13 15.06 -3.24
C ASP A 19 20.59 16.49 -3.33
N ALA A 20 19.44 16.67 -4.01
CA ALA A 20 18.71 17.94 -4.01
C ALA A 20 18.26 18.36 -2.60
N LEU A 21 17.79 17.42 -1.77
CA LEU A 21 17.42 17.68 -0.38
C LEU A 21 18.62 18.11 0.46
N LEU A 22 19.76 17.41 0.37
CA LEU A 22 20.96 17.78 1.10
C LEU A 22 21.46 19.17 0.70
N LEU A 23 21.39 19.50 -0.58
CA LEU A 23 21.74 20.83 -1.07
C LEU A 23 20.81 21.91 -0.47
N ASP A 24 19.49 21.71 -0.50
CA ASP A 24 18.51 22.63 0.12
C ASP A 24 18.76 22.80 1.63
N LEU A 25 19.01 21.70 2.34
CA LEU A 25 19.27 21.73 3.78
C LEU A 25 20.61 22.41 4.11
N SER A 26 21.63 22.28 3.26
CA SER A 26 22.94 22.91 3.46
C SER A 26 22.94 24.42 3.16
N SER A 27 22.01 24.89 2.32
CA SER A 27 21.90 26.29 1.91
C SER A 27 21.40 27.25 3.02
N ASP A 28 20.72 26.73 4.04
CA ASP A 28 20.15 27.51 5.13
C ASP A 28 20.85 27.17 6.46
N LYS A 29 21.52 28.17 7.05
CA LYS A 29 22.21 28.02 8.34
C LYS A 29 21.27 27.52 9.45
N LYS A 30 19.96 27.82 9.40
CA LYS A 30 18.98 27.32 10.38
C LYS A 30 18.70 25.83 10.26
N LYS A 31 18.98 25.23 9.10
CA LYS A 31 18.74 23.80 8.82
C LYS A 31 20.00 22.96 9.01
N LYS A 32 21.16 23.57 9.31
CA LYS A 32 22.45 22.89 9.38
C LYS A 32 22.46 21.72 10.38
N ASP A 33 21.90 21.90 11.57
CA ASP A 33 21.87 20.84 12.58
C ASP A 33 21.04 19.63 12.09
N PHE A 34 19.92 19.89 11.42
CA PHE A 34 19.11 18.84 10.82
C PHE A 34 19.79 18.20 9.60
N HIS A 35 20.48 18.99 8.77
CA HIS A 35 21.29 18.49 7.66
C HIS A 35 22.33 17.47 8.16
N ASP A 36 23.12 17.85 9.17
CA ASP A 36 24.20 17.03 9.69
C ASP A 36 23.65 15.76 10.35
N TYR A 37 22.59 15.90 11.15
CA TYR A 37 21.88 14.76 11.75
C TYR A 37 21.29 13.81 10.68
N PHE A 38 20.59 14.34 9.67
CA PHE A 38 19.99 13.52 8.61
C PHE A 38 21.07 12.78 7.81
N LYS A 39 22.19 13.45 7.52
CA LYS A 39 23.33 12.86 6.80
C LYS A 39 24.03 11.77 7.59
N GLN A 40 24.18 11.92 8.90
CA GLN A 40 24.88 10.95 9.75
C GLN A 40 23.99 9.78 10.17
N GLU A 41 22.73 10.03 10.51
CA GLU A 41 21.88 9.02 11.17
C GLU A 41 20.88 8.38 10.19
N TRP A 42 20.28 9.16 9.29
CA TRP A 42 19.20 8.68 8.43
C TRP A 42 19.73 8.10 7.12
N LEU A 43 20.66 8.79 6.45
CA LEU A 43 21.14 8.38 5.13
C LEU A 43 21.85 7.02 5.09
N PRO A 44 22.70 6.65 6.06
CA PRO A 44 23.28 5.30 6.11
C PRO A 44 22.21 4.21 6.22
N ASN A 45 21.09 4.52 6.88
CA ASN A 45 19.98 3.61 7.12
C ASN A 45 18.85 3.72 6.08
N LYS A 46 19.12 4.28 4.88
CA LYS A 46 18.11 4.54 3.83
C LYS A 46 17.25 3.33 3.48
N GLU A 47 17.80 2.13 3.51
CA GLU A 47 17.08 0.88 3.20
C GLU A 47 15.93 0.60 4.18
N HIS A 48 16.02 1.12 5.42
CA HIS A 48 15.01 0.90 6.45
C HIS A 48 13.81 1.82 6.33
N TRP A 49 13.94 2.99 5.69
CA TRP A 49 12.89 4.01 5.69
C TRP A 49 12.47 4.47 4.29
N ALA A 50 13.38 4.50 3.31
CA ALA A 50 13.06 4.97 1.97
C ALA A 50 12.26 3.92 1.20
N PHE A 51 11.24 4.38 0.48
CA PHE A 51 10.24 3.47 -0.07
C PHE A 51 10.78 2.58 -1.21
N CYS A 52 11.70 3.11 -2.03
CA CYS A 52 12.35 2.40 -3.13
C CYS A 52 13.09 1.12 -2.71
N TYR A 53 13.54 1.01 -1.45
CA TYR A 53 14.18 -0.19 -0.92
C TYR A 53 13.21 -1.16 -0.22
N ARG A 54 11.95 -0.77 -0.10
CA ARG A 54 10.90 -1.48 0.65
C ARG A 54 9.67 -1.81 -0.20
N LEU A 55 9.81 -1.75 -1.52
CA LEU A 55 8.73 -1.99 -2.46
C LEU A 55 8.08 -3.36 -2.22
N GLY A 56 6.76 -3.39 -2.22
CA GLY A 56 6.01 -4.65 -2.11
C GLY A 56 5.96 -5.28 -0.72
N LEU A 57 6.66 -4.75 0.29
CA LEU A 57 6.60 -5.27 1.67
C LEU A 57 5.24 -5.02 2.35
N GLY A 58 4.49 -4.01 1.91
CA GLY A 58 3.17 -3.67 2.47
C GLY A 58 3.17 -3.21 3.92
N ILE A 59 4.36 -2.91 4.47
CA ILE A 59 4.53 -2.41 5.84
C ILE A 59 4.65 -0.89 5.77
N ASN A 60 3.60 -0.18 6.20
CA ASN A 60 3.65 1.25 6.48
C ASN A 60 3.11 1.50 7.90
N THR A 61 4.00 1.40 8.88
CA THR A 61 3.65 1.46 10.31
C THR A 61 3.39 2.88 10.80
N ASN A 62 3.78 3.92 10.05
CA ASN A 62 3.73 5.30 10.53
C ASN A 62 2.32 5.69 10.97
N MET A 63 1.29 5.35 10.16
CA MET A 63 -0.10 5.62 10.54
C MET A 63 -0.55 4.86 11.78
N PHE A 64 -0.10 3.61 11.96
CA PHE A 64 -0.47 2.78 13.10
C PHE A 64 0.20 3.28 14.38
N VAL A 65 1.48 3.65 14.30
CA VAL A 65 2.23 4.24 15.41
C VAL A 65 1.60 5.58 15.80
N GLU A 66 1.36 6.48 14.86
CA GLU A 66 0.71 7.76 15.17
C GLU A 66 -0.70 7.60 15.75
N ALA A 67 -1.48 6.65 15.22
CA ALA A 67 -2.79 6.33 15.79
C ALA A 67 -2.69 5.80 17.23
N PHE A 68 -1.74 4.89 17.48
CA PHE A 68 -1.44 4.39 18.82
C PHE A 68 -1.04 5.53 19.76
N HIS A 69 -0.03 6.32 19.40
CA HIS A 69 0.47 7.41 20.22
C HIS A 69 -0.62 8.42 20.56
N ARG A 70 -1.45 8.79 19.58
CA ARG A 70 -2.57 9.71 19.78
C ARG A 70 -3.58 9.18 20.79
N VAL A 71 -4.04 7.94 20.62
CA VAL A 71 -5.01 7.32 21.53
C VAL A 71 -4.41 7.11 22.90
N PHE A 72 -3.20 6.56 22.97
CA PHE A 72 -2.53 6.23 24.21
C PHE A 72 -2.22 7.48 25.04
N LYS A 73 -1.58 8.50 24.44
CA LYS A 73 -1.25 9.74 25.13
C LYS A 73 -2.49 10.49 25.61
N ARG A 74 -3.53 10.60 24.77
CA ARG A 74 -4.74 11.38 25.12
C ARG A 74 -5.64 10.63 26.09
N ASN A 75 -5.95 9.37 25.82
CA ASN A 75 -7.02 8.65 26.53
C ASN A 75 -6.51 7.89 27.75
N TYR A 76 -5.24 7.46 27.77
CA TYR A 76 -4.70 6.64 28.85
C TYR A 76 -3.70 7.41 29.72
N LEU A 77 -2.88 8.26 29.12
CA LEU A 77 -1.92 9.08 29.87
C LEU A 77 -2.47 10.44 30.31
N GLY A 78 -3.61 10.87 29.75
CA GLY A 78 -4.21 12.18 30.03
C GLY A 78 -3.32 13.35 29.61
N GLY A 79 -2.57 13.19 28.52
CA GLY A 79 -1.62 14.18 27.99
C GLY A 79 -0.28 14.26 28.74
N LYS A 80 -0.08 13.49 29.82
CA LYS A 80 1.15 13.53 30.62
C LYS A 80 2.24 12.65 29.99
N VAL A 81 3.47 13.14 29.97
CA VAL A 81 4.63 12.47 29.31
C VAL A 81 5.49 11.65 30.27
N ASN A 82 5.65 12.07 31.53
CA ASN A 82 6.47 11.38 32.53
C ASN A 82 5.60 10.67 33.57
N LYS A 83 5.05 9.51 33.19
CA LYS A 83 4.41 8.60 34.15
C LYS A 83 5.47 7.69 34.75
N ARG A 84 5.32 7.37 36.04
CA ARG A 84 6.04 6.25 36.64
C ARG A 84 5.83 4.99 35.79
N VAL A 85 6.87 4.17 35.69
CA VAL A 85 6.90 3.00 34.79
C VAL A 85 5.75 2.03 35.09
N ASP A 86 5.46 1.77 36.36
CA ASP A 86 4.35 0.91 36.81
C ASP A 86 2.99 1.41 36.33
N VAL A 87 2.73 2.72 36.44
CA VAL A 87 1.50 3.34 35.95
C VAL A 87 1.43 3.28 34.41
N CYS A 88 2.55 3.47 33.73
CA CYS A 88 2.63 3.34 32.28
C CYS A 88 2.29 1.91 31.81
N LEU A 89 2.88 0.90 32.47
CA LEU A 89 2.61 -0.51 32.20
C LEU A 89 1.13 -0.86 32.42
N LEU A 90 0.54 -0.41 33.53
CA LEU A 90 -0.88 -0.62 33.80
C LEU A 90 -1.76 -0.04 32.68
N ASN A 91 -1.43 1.16 32.20
CA ASN A 91 -2.15 1.80 31.10
C ASN A 91 -1.97 1.06 29.77
N LEU A 92 -0.77 0.53 29.48
CA LEU A 92 -0.55 -0.31 28.30
C LEU A 92 -1.40 -1.58 28.34
N LEU A 93 -1.51 -2.22 29.49
CA LEU A 93 -2.36 -3.40 29.67
C LEU A 93 -3.85 -3.07 29.49
N LYS A 94 -4.31 -1.92 30.01
CA LYS A 94 -5.68 -1.43 29.75
C LYS A 94 -5.91 -1.19 28.26
N PHE A 95 -4.97 -0.52 27.58
CA PHE A 95 -5.05 -0.30 26.14
C PHE A 95 -5.13 -1.60 25.36
N ALA A 96 -4.28 -2.58 25.67
CA ALA A 96 -4.29 -3.88 25.00
C ALA A 96 -5.63 -4.60 25.18
N ARG A 97 -6.20 -4.59 26.39
CA ARG A 97 -7.53 -5.13 26.68
C ARG A 97 -8.61 -4.47 25.82
N ASP A 98 -8.63 -3.15 25.76
CA ASP A 98 -9.63 -2.40 25.00
C ASP A 98 -9.50 -2.64 23.49
N GLN A 99 -8.28 -2.79 22.97
CA GLN A 99 -8.05 -3.21 21.58
C GLN A 99 -8.59 -4.61 21.28
N CYS A 100 -8.35 -5.57 22.17
CA CYS A 100 -8.88 -6.93 22.04
C CYS A 100 -10.41 -6.91 22.05
N PHE A 101 -11.03 -6.20 22.99
CA PHE A 101 -12.49 -6.10 23.08
C PHE A 101 -13.08 -5.38 21.86
N GLY A 102 -12.47 -4.30 21.41
CA GLY A 102 -12.86 -3.59 20.18
C GLY A 102 -12.78 -4.49 18.95
N ARG A 103 -11.74 -5.33 18.83
CA ARG A 103 -11.62 -6.32 17.76
C ARG A 103 -12.72 -7.37 17.83
N MET A 104 -13.02 -7.91 19.01
CA MET A 104 -14.11 -8.87 19.18
C MET A 104 -15.44 -8.29 18.69
N ILE A 105 -15.80 -7.07 19.10
CA ILE A 105 -17.02 -6.39 18.64
C ILE A 105 -17.05 -6.27 17.11
N GLN A 106 -15.94 -5.87 16.49
CA GLN A 106 -15.88 -5.71 15.03
C GLN A 106 -16.08 -7.03 14.29
N LEU A 107 -15.49 -8.11 14.80
CA LEU A 107 -15.65 -9.45 14.25
C LEU A 107 -17.10 -9.93 14.38
N THR A 108 -17.72 -9.77 15.54
CA THR A 108 -19.12 -10.16 15.78
C THR A 108 -20.10 -9.38 14.91
N LYS A 109 -19.84 -8.09 14.65
CA LYS A 109 -20.68 -7.26 13.78
C LYS A 109 -20.46 -7.50 12.28
N GLY A 110 -19.50 -8.33 11.88
CA GLY A 110 -19.14 -8.53 10.48
C GLY A 110 -18.65 -7.26 9.78
N LYS A 111 -18.09 -6.30 10.52
CA LYS A 111 -17.70 -5.00 9.95
C LYS A 111 -16.54 -5.18 8.98
N ALA A 112 -16.77 -4.88 7.69
CA ALA A 112 -15.71 -4.90 6.69
C ALA A 112 -14.56 -3.98 7.09
N SER A 113 -13.34 -4.50 7.01
CA SER A 113 -12.12 -3.74 7.32
C SER A 113 -11.92 -2.60 6.32
N TYR A 114 -11.19 -1.56 6.74
CA TYR A 114 -10.81 -0.46 5.85
C TYR A 114 -10.11 -0.98 4.58
N ARG A 115 -9.24 -1.99 4.70
CA ARG A 115 -8.52 -2.56 3.55
C ARG A 115 -9.46 -3.23 2.55
N VAL A 116 -10.48 -3.94 3.02
CA VAL A 116 -11.50 -4.56 2.15
C VAL A 116 -12.33 -3.48 1.45
N LYS A 117 -12.77 -2.45 2.18
CA LYS A 117 -13.49 -1.31 1.56
C LYS A 117 -12.63 -0.60 0.51
N ALA A 118 -11.33 -0.45 0.78
CA ALA A 118 -10.38 0.17 -0.13
C ALA A 118 -10.15 -0.64 -1.41
N ILE A 119 -10.21 -1.98 -1.32
CA ILE A 119 -10.20 -2.88 -2.49
C ILE A 119 -11.46 -2.66 -3.32
N GLN A 120 -12.63 -2.57 -2.68
CA GLN A 120 -13.90 -2.40 -3.39
C GLN A 120 -14.03 -1.04 -4.09
N GLU A 121 -13.55 0.04 -3.48
CA GLU A 121 -13.51 1.33 -4.19
C GLU A 121 -12.58 1.27 -5.42
N ARG A 122 -11.44 0.57 -5.32
CA ARG A 122 -10.54 0.37 -6.45
C ARG A 122 -11.12 -0.52 -7.53
N HIS A 123 -11.93 -1.51 -7.15
CA HIS A 123 -12.70 -2.34 -8.06
C HIS A 123 -13.63 -1.47 -8.91
N ARG A 124 -14.48 -0.66 -8.26
CA ARG A 124 -15.38 0.28 -8.94
C ARG A 124 -14.65 1.24 -9.88
N ARG A 125 -13.48 1.76 -9.46
CA ARG A 125 -12.63 2.62 -10.30
C ARG A 125 -12.00 1.87 -11.48
N GLY A 126 -11.69 0.59 -11.32
CA GLY A 126 -11.21 -0.28 -12.40
C GLY A 126 -12.31 -0.55 -13.43
N LEU A 127 -13.56 -0.74 -12.99
CA LEU A 127 -14.71 -0.90 -13.88
C LEU A 127 -14.97 0.34 -14.75
N ALA A 128 -14.71 1.53 -14.21
CA ALA A 128 -14.86 2.77 -14.94
C ALA A 128 -13.78 3.03 -16.01
N LEU A 129 -12.73 2.21 -16.08
CA LEU A 129 -11.68 2.34 -17.10
C LEU A 129 -12.09 1.59 -18.40
N PRO A 130 -11.78 2.11 -19.60
CA PRO A 130 -11.98 1.41 -20.87
C PRO A 130 -11.03 0.22 -21.04
N LEU A 131 -11.50 -0.92 -21.57
CA LEU A 131 -10.67 -2.13 -21.80
C LEU A 131 -9.53 -1.89 -22.78
N GLU A 132 -9.70 -0.94 -23.71
CA GLU A 132 -8.74 -0.52 -24.72
C GLU A 132 -7.45 0.03 -24.10
N LYS A 133 -7.51 0.46 -22.83
CA LYS A 133 -6.34 0.90 -22.07
C LYS A 133 -5.44 -0.23 -21.61
N VAL A 134 -5.83 -1.50 -21.80
CA VAL A 134 -5.05 -2.67 -21.45
C VAL A 134 -4.37 -3.22 -22.70
N VAL A 135 -3.04 -3.20 -22.70
CA VAL A 135 -2.22 -3.78 -23.77
C VAL A 135 -1.49 -5.00 -23.22
N HIS A 136 -1.66 -6.14 -23.88
CA HIS A 136 -0.93 -7.37 -23.55
C HIS A 136 0.56 -7.17 -23.85
N ALA A 137 1.43 -7.41 -22.85
CA ALA A 137 2.88 -7.29 -23.01
C ALA A 137 3.54 -8.67 -23.14
N ASN A 138 3.19 -9.62 -22.28
CA ASN A 138 3.62 -11.02 -22.33
C ASN A 138 2.59 -11.91 -21.62
N GLU A 139 2.79 -13.24 -21.60
CA GLU A 139 1.83 -14.22 -21.05
C GLU A 139 1.29 -13.88 -19.65
N ASN A 140 2.09 -13.21 -18.82
CA ASN A 140 1.74 -12.87 -17.44
C ASN A 140 1.88 -11.37 -17.13
N ALA A 141 1.93 -10.51 -18.15
CA ALA A 141 2.08 -9.07 -17.95
C ALA A 141 1.28 -8.22 -18.95
N TRP A 142 0.76 -7.12 -18.42
CA TRP A 142 -0.06 -6.15 -19.14
C TRP A 142 0.41 -4.73 -18.85
N LYS A 143 0.35 -3.87 -19.86
CA LYS A 143 0.53 -2.43 -19.71
C LYS A 143 -0.84 -1.77 -19.64
N VAL A 144 -1.05 -0.93 -18.64
CA VAL A 144 -2.29 -0.21 -18.42
C VAL A 144 -2.01 1.28 -18.42
N GLU A 145 -2.64 1.99 -19.35
CA GLU A 145 -2.54 3.44 -19.41
C GLU A 145 -3.34 4.11 -18.28
N SER A 146 -2.78 5.16 -17.70
CA SER A 146 -3.44 5.93 -16.66
C SER A 146 -4.71 6.63 -17.16
N SER A 147 -5.57 7.03 -16.23
CA SER A 147 -6.82 7.73 -16.56
C SER A 147 -6.58 9.03 -17.33
N ASP A 148 -5.47 9.72 -17.04
CA ASP A 148 -5.03 10.99 -17.63
C ASP A 148 -4.05 10.82 -18.79
N GLY A 149 -3.71 9.59 -19.18
CA GLY A 149 -2.81 9.26 -20.31
C GLY A 149 -1.34 9.61 -20.11
N LYS A 150 -0.95 10.07 -18.92
CA LYS A 150 0.42 10.54 -18.63
C LYS A 150 1.38 9.43 -18.21
N ASN A 151 0.86 8.32 -17.69
CA ASN A 151 1.66 7.25 -17.12
C ASN A 151 1.21 5.90 -17.64
N ILE A 152 2.15 4.99 -17.84
CA ILE A 152 1.88 3.59 -18.15
C ILE A 152 2.32 2.77 -16.95
N TYR A 153 1.41 1.93 -16.45
CA TYR A 153 1.69 1.02 -15.36
C TYR A 153 1.75 -0.41 -15.87
N GLU A 154 2.72 -1.17 -15.38
CA GLU A 154 2.83 -2.59 -15.67
C GLU A 154 2.15 -3.38 -14.57
N VAL A 155 1.31 -4.33 -14.97
CA VAL A 155 0.64 -5.30 -14.10
C VAL A 155 1.21 -6.66 -14.44
N GLN A 156 1.74 -7.35 -13.44
CA GLN A 156 2.27 -8.70 -13.57
C GLN A 156 1.46 -9.66 -12.70
N ARG A 157 1.09 -10.81 -13.27
CA ARG A 157 0.51 -11.92 -12.54
C ARG A 157 1.62 -12.72 -11.87
N LEU A 158 1.51 -12.91 -10.57
CA LEU A 158 2.48 -13.65 -9.76
C LEU A 158 2.08 -15.11 -9.58
N ARG A 159 0.77 -15.37 -9.45
CA ARG A 159 0.21 -16.71 -9.23
C ARG A 159 -1.24 -16.77 -9.66
N ASP A 160 -1.69 -17.94 -10.07
CA ASP A 160 -3.08 -18.18 -10.46
C ASP A 160 -4.03 -18.20 -9.27
N LYS A 161 -3.58 -18.80 -8.17
CA LYS A 161 -4.38 -18.97 -6.95
C LYS A 161 -3.55 -18.57 -5.74
N CYS A 162 -4.24 -18.03 -4.74
CA CYS A 162 -3.64 -17.74 -3.46
C CYS A 162 -3.34 -19.05 -2.72
N SER A 163 -2.13 -19.19 -2.17
CA SER A 163 -1.75 -20.30 -1.29
C SER A 163 -2.31 -20.16 0.12
N GLU A 164 -2.78 -18.96 0.50
CA GLU A 164 -3.28 -18.66 1.84
C GLU A 164 -4.72 -19.13 2.02
N THR A 165 -4.92 -20.10 2.92
CA THR A 165 -6.23 -20.67 3.24
C THR A 165 -7.20 -19.66 3.87
N LYS A 166 -6.68 -18.58 4.47
CA LYS A 166 -7.47 -17.51 5.11
C LYS A 166 -7.14 -16.13 4.54
N CYS A 167 -7.09 -16.02 3.21
CA CYS A 167 -6.88 -14.73 2.56
C CYS A 167 -8.14 -13.86 2.62
N HIS A 168 -8.14 -12.87 3.52
CA HIS A 168 -9.26 -11.91 3.65
C HIS A 168 -9.08 -10.61 2.85
N LEU A 169 -7.93 -10.45 2.18
CA LEU A 169 -7.59 -9.27 1.38
C LEU A 169 -7.80 -9.58 -0.11
N SER A 170 -9.05 -9.90 -0.42
CA SER A 170 -9.52 -10.27 -1.76
C SER A 170 -10.63 -9.34 -2.23
N CYS A 171 -10.77 -9.27 -3.55
CA CYS A 171 -11.97 -8.77 -4.18
C CYS A 171 -12.85 -9.97 -4.50
N ILE A 172 -14.06 -9.98 -3.94
CA ILE A 172 -15.02 -11.08 -4.11
C ILE A 172 -15.49 -11.15 -5.56
N GLU A 173 -15.79 -10.00 -6.17
CA GLU A 173 -16.32 -9.89 -7.54
C GLU A 173 -15.31 -10.36 -8.58
N CYS A 174 -14.04 -9.99 -8.43
CA CYS A 174 -12.98 -10.40 -9.36
C CYS A 174 -12.36 -11.77 -9.04
N GLY A 175 -12.63 -12.35 -7.86
CA GLY A 175 -12.03 -13.62 -7.43
C GLY A 175 -10.51 -13.59 -7.23
N ILE A 176 -9.92 -12.41 -7.01
CA ILE A 176 -8.47 -12.21 -6.88
C ILE A 176 -8.11 -11.63 -5.51
N CYS A 177 -6.85 -11.81 -5.10
CA CYS A 177 -6.32 -11.21 -3.88
C CYS A 177 -5.04 -10.42 -4.13
N ILE A 178 -4.58 -9.71 -3.10
CA ILE A 178 -3.33 -8.93 -3.13
C ILE A 178 -2.08 -9.77 -3.49
N HIS A 179 -2.13 -11.10 -3.37
CA HIS A 179 -1.00 -11.99 -3.67
C HIS A 179 -0.96 -12.46 -5.12
N CYS A 180 -2.05 -12.27 -5.88
CA CYS A 180 -2.18 -12.80 -7.24
C CYS A 180 -1.46 -11.93 -8.28
N PHE A 181 -1.39 -10.62 -8.04
CA PHE A 181 -0.87 -9.64 -8.97
C PHE A 181 -0.03 -8.59 -8.27
N VAL A 182 0.92 -8.03 -9.01
CA VAL A 182 1.63 -6.80 -8.64
C VAL A 182 1.48 -5.79 -9.76
N CYS A 183 1.37 -4.52 -9.41
CA CYS A 183 1.37 -3.42 -10.36
C CYS A 183 2.44 -2.40 -9.97
N THR A 184 3.03 -1.71 -10.95
CA THR A 184 4.03 -0.65 -10.71
C THR A 184 3.43 0.67 -10.20
N CYS A 185 2.11 0.75 -10.04
CA CYS A 185 1.46 1.95 -9.51
C CYS A 185 1.60 2.09 -7.98
N PRO A 186 1.48 3.33 -7.43
CA PRO A 186 1.57 3.58 -6.00
C PRO A 186 0.58 2.77 -5.14
N ASP A 187 -0.63 2.50 -5.64
CA ASP A 187 -1.60 1.69 -4.89
C ASP A 187 -1.08 0.27 -4.62
N SER A 188 -0.44 -0.36 -5.61
CA SER A 188 0.08 -1.71 -5.44
C SER A 188 1.45 -1.71 -4.73
N LEU A 189 2.37 -0.85 -5.14
CA LEU A 189 3.72 -0.81 -4.57
C LEU A 189 3.74 -0.24 -3.16
N ILE A 190 2.96 0.81 -2.91
CA ILE A 190 2.96 1.56 -1.64
C ILE A 190 1.92 1.05 -0.67
N LEU A 191 0.66 0.99 -1.11
CA LEU A 191 -0.46 0.63 -0.24
C LEU A 191 -0.70 -0.87 -0.15
N HIS A 192 0.00 -1.67 -0.97
CA HIS A 192 -0.09 -3.13 -1.02
C HIS A 192 -1.56 -3.59 -1.03
N THR A 193 -2.26 -3.12 -2.06
CA THR A 193 -3.67 -3.38 -2.31
C THR A 193 -3.93 -3.66 -3.79
N ILE A 194 -5.10 -4.21 -4.09
CA ILE A 194 -5.54 -4.50 -5.46
C ILE A 194 -5.93 -3.17 -6.10
N CYS A 195 -5.06 -2.63 -6.95
CA CYS A 195 -5.26 -1.35 -7.60
C CYS A 195 -6.28 -1.44 -8.75
N LYS A 196 -6.77 -0.27 -9.19
CA LYS A 196 -7.68 -0.18 -10.35
C LYS A 196 -7.10 -0.81 -11.63
N HIS A 197 -5.78 -0.78 -11.81
CA HIS A 197 -5.10 -1.38 -12.97
C HIS A 197 -5.14 -2.92 -12.93
N ILE A 198 -4.98 -3.52 -11.75
CA ILE A 198 -5.13 -4.97 -11.58
C ILE A 198 -6.58 -5.38 -11.86
N HIS A 199 -7.56 -4.60 -11.38
CA HIS A 199 -8.98 -4.88 -11.60
C HIS A 199 -9.36 -4.87 -13.09
N ILE A 200 -8.91 -3.88 -13.86
CA ILE A 200 -9.21 -3.84 -15.30
C ILE A 200 -8.51 -4.97 -16.06
N VAL A 201 -7.27 -5.33 -15.69
CA VAL A 201 -6.57 -6.48 -16.28
C VAL A 201 -7.34 -7.77 -16.01
N GLN A 202 -7.78 -8.00 -14.78
CA GLN A 202 -8.59 -9.17 -14.45
C GLN A 202 -9.90 -9.21 -15.24
N ARG A 203 -10.55 -8.06 -15.41
CA ARG A 203 -11.74 -7.96 -16.25
C ARG A 203 -11.46 -8.30 -17.71
N ALA A 204 -10.37 -7.79 -18.29
CA ALA A 204 -9.96 -8.12 -19.66
C ALA A 204 -9.70 -9.63 -19.84
N LEU A 205 -9.09 -10.28 -18.83
CA LEU A 205 -8.87 -11.73 -18.81
C LEU A 205 -10.17 -12.53 -18.74
N SER A 206 -11.16 -12.06 -17.97
CA SER A 206 -12.48 -12.69 -17.92
C SER A 206 -13.19 -12.59 -19.27
N PHE A 207 -13.21 -11.41 -19.90
CA PHE A 207 -13.80 -11.22 -21.24
C PHE A 207 -13.15 -12.11 -22.31
N ALA A 208 -11.82 -12.25 -22.29
CA ALA A 208 -11.12 -13.11 -23.24
C ALA A 208 -11.49 -14.59 -23.07
N LYS A 209 -11.72 -15.05 -21.83
CA LYS A 209 -12.17 -16.41 -21.55
C LYS A 209 -13.59 -16.65 -22.04
N ASP A 210 -14.51 -15.74 -21.76
CA ASP A 210 -15.91 -15.89 -22.17
C ASP A 210 -16.02 -15.93 -23.71
N ASN A 211 -15.28 -15.07 -24.41
CA ASN A 211 -15.24 -15.07 -25.89
C ASN A 211 -14.50 -16.29 -26.49
N SER A 212 -13.64 -16.97 -25.73
CA SER A 212 -13.01 -18.22 -26.18
C SER A 212 -13.95 -19.43 -26.04
N ILE A 213 -14.91 -19.37 -25.11
CA ILE A 213 -15.89 -20.44 -24.87
C ILE A 213 -17.01 -20.40 -25.91
N ASP A 214 -17.41 -19.21 -26.38
CA ASP A 214 -18.45 -19.07 -27.42
C ASP A 214 -18.01 -19.59 -28.81
N CYS A 215 -16.72 -19.74 -29.08
CA CYS A 215 -16.24 -20.34 -30.34
C CYS A 215 -16.32 -21.88 -30.36
N GLU A 216 -16.38 -22.57 -29.21
CA GLU A 216 -16.48 -24.03 -29.14
C GLU A 216 -17.94 -24.53 -29.23
N ALA A 217 -18.94 -23.65 -29.07
CA ALA A 217 -20.35 -24.02 -29.07
C ALA A 217 -21.02 -24.11 -30.46
N VAL A 218 -20.28 -23.92 -31.57
CA VAL A 218 -20.81 -23.95 -32.96
C VAL A 218 -20.47 -25.25 -33.71
N ILE A 219 -19.99 -26.29 -33.01
CA ILE A 219 -19.78 -27.61 -33.60
C ILE A 219 -20.58 -28.66 -32.84
N LEU A 220 -21.91 -28.68 -33.04
CA LEU A 220 -22.76 -29.86 -32.96
C LEU A 220 -23.95 -29.70 -33.92
#